data_AF-A0A1G3KPU0-F1
#
_entry.id   AF-A0A1G3KPU0-F1
#
_cell.length_a   1.000
_cell.length_b   1.000
_cell.length_c   1.000
_cell.angle_alpha   90.00
_cell.angle_beta   90.00
_cell.angle_gamma   90.00
#
_symmetry.space_group_name_H-M   'P 1'
#
loop_
_entity.id
_entity.type
_entity.pdbx_description
1 polymer ?
#
loop_
_entity_poly.entity_id
_entity_poly.type
_entity_poly.pdbx_seq_one_letter_code
_entity_poly.pdbx_strand_id
1 'polypeptide(L)'
;MKQNWKADSQELILEKQKVSGCVFIFLSFFGIVMMSGGIAGIYFRYSSTDSDNFFLLFIFYFLTMMGLIITYAGFTSPSKGFGEKIVFSLSREKIFFYLSSLQNIPFEIGLGEILHIHVLKERRRSSSSTSGHSSYYTVYLVYLIKTDGAEICLTLFNLEDEWLRFIDALVQFTGLPLKSETEAVQEKNGSKTYHPLENSSLSYPLSGFVKEENSEGKRIFTIKKEKKNLFSKMMASLIWLFLVSLPVFILIHVFLLMTDTDISSIVIKVLTGIFSLFFLTLLFLTLLNSFKTYSIAVSSKGVDISLKFPVFSFFNQEVSIPASDIRQVRVNRGEEGHFFLSLGIADSVNLTLKKRIFFTMGAFQKKDIAGKFLSSIKMLPLWEVQAWAKPGLTATVFDLLYLEKMIEKGLRLSEKAIL
;
A
#
# COMPACT_ATOMS: atom_id res chain seq x y z
N MET A 1 -2.47 13.45 14.73
CA MET A 1 -2.54 12.15 15.43
C MET A 1 -1.70 12.31 16.68
N LYS A 2 -2.25 12.14 17.89
CA LYS A 2 -1.43 12.23 19.11
C LYS A 2 -0.66 10.93 19.27
N GLN A 3 0.66 11.03 19.44
CA GLN A 3 1.52 9.88 19.70
C GLN A 3 1.89 9.90 21.16
N ASN A 4 1.73 8.74 21.82
CA ASN A 4 2.15 8.59 23.20
C ASN A 4 3.36 7.67 23.19
N TRP A 5 4.45 8.15 23.75
CA TRP A 5 5.60 7.32 24.07
C TRP A 5 5.89 7.39 25.56
N LYS A 6 6.38 6.28 26.10
CA LYS A 6 6.81 6.15 27.50
C LYS A 6 8.12 5.38 27.51
N ALA A 7 9.04 5.81 28.35
CA ALA A 7 10.28 5.09 28.60
C ALA A 7 10.35 4.77 30.10
N ASP A 8 10.69 3.54 30.43
CA ASP A 8 11.16 3.15 31.75
C ASP A 8 12.61 2.62 31.64
N SER A 9 13.14 2.04 32.71
CA SER A 9 14.53 1.56 32.72
C SER A 9 14.80 0.36 31.79
N GLN A 10 13.77 -0.35 31.33
CA GLN A 10 13.89 -1.63 30.62
C GLN A 10 13.23 -1.61 29.24
N GLU A 11 12.17 -0.82 29.07
CA GLU A 11 11.39 -0.71 27.85
C GLU A 11 11.12 0.75 27.45
N LEU A 12 11.24 1.02 26.14
CA LEU A 12 10.70 2.23 25.52
C LEU A 12 9.56 1.82 24.59
N ILE A 13 8.38 2.34 24.89
CA ILE A 13 7.14 1.99 24.23
C ILE A 13 6.66 3.19 23.43
N LEU A 14 6.41 2.98 22.15
CA LEU A 14 5.75 3.93 21.25
C LEU A 14 4.39 3.35 20.85
N GLU A 15 3.31 4.06 21.18
CA GLU A 15 1.95 3.67 20.84
C GLU A 15 1.31 4.71 19.92
N LYS A 16 0.87 4.25 18.74
CA LYS A 16 0.00 5.05 17.87
C LYS A 16 -1.44 4.92 18.35
N GLN A 17 -2.10 6.06 18.54
CA GLN A 17 -3.51 6.09 18.89
C GLN A 17 -4.34 5.27 17.90
N LYS A 18 -5.28 4.49 18.47
CA LYS A 18 -6.21 3.69 17.68
C LYS A 18 -6.99 4.58 16.73
N VAL A 19 -7.03 4.23 15.44
CA VAL A 19 -7.88 4.94 14.49
C VAL A 19 -9.34 4.70 14.88
N SER A 20 -10.07 5.80 15.10
CA SER A 20 -11.49 5.73 15.46
C SER A 20 -12.29 5.13 14.31
N GLY A 21 -13.05 4.06 14.60
CA GLY A 21 -13.96 3.41 13.65
C GLY A 21 -15.17 4.26 13.24
N CYS A 22 -15.25 5.52 13.64
CA CYS A 22 -16.32 6.42 13.23
C CYS A 22 -16.38 6.62 11.71
N VAL A 23 -15.23 6.59 11.01
CA VAL A 23 -15.18 6.72 9.54
C VAL A 23 -15.86 5.55 8.84
N PHE A 24 -15.65 4.32 9.33
CA PHE A 24 -16.35 3.12 8.86
C PHE A 24 -17.87 3.27 9.01
N ILE A 25 -18.34 3.68 10.20
CA ILE A 25 -19.77 3.82 10.48
C ILE A 25 -20.39 4.91 9.62
N PHE A 26 -19.74 6.07 9.52
CA PHE A 26 -20.23 7.21 8.77
C PHE A 26 -20.32 6.91 7.27
N LEU A 27 -19.25 6.37 6.66
CA LEU A 27 -19.25 6.02 5.24
C LEU A 27 -20.26 4.92 4.93
N SER A 28 -20.32 3.86 5.76
CA SER A 28 -21.25 2.76 5.50
C SER A 28 -22.70 3.21 5.64
N PHE A 29 -23.03 4.00 6.66
CA PHE A 29 -24.38 4.55 6.85
C PHE A 29 -24.78 5.50 5.72
N PHE A 30 -23.92 6.47 5.38
CA PHE A 30 -24.18 7.42 4.30
C PHE A 30 -24.34 6.72 2.95
N GLY A 31 -23.51 5.70 2.69
CA GLY A 31 -23.61 4.86 1.51
C GLY A 31 -24.94 4.11 1.42
N ILE A 32 -25.40 3.51 2.53
CA ILE A 32 -26.69 2.81 2.59
C ILE A 32 -27.85 3.79 2.34
N VAL A 33 -27.84 4.97 2.97
CA VAL A 33 -28.90 5.98 2.79
C VAL A 33 -29.00 6.43 1.33
N MET A 34 -27.86 6.73 0.68
CA MET A 34 -27.86 7.09 -0.74
C MET A 34 -28.33 5.96 -1.64
N MET A 35 -27.92 4.72 -1.33
CA MET A 35 -28.35 3.55 -2.07
C MET A 35 -29.87 3.35 -1.98
N SER A 36 -30.44 3.43 -0.77
CA SER A 36 -31.88 3.32 -0.55
C SER A 36 -32.66 4.45 -1.23
N GLY A 37 -32.17 5.69 -1.15
CA GLY A 37 -32.79 6.84 -1.83
C GLY A 37 -32.77 6.71 -3.35
N GLY A 38 -31.67 6.21 -3.93
CA GLY A 38 -31.56 5.91 -5.35
C GLY A 38 -32.53 4.80 -5.79
N ILE A 39 -32.59 3.68 -5.05
CA ILE A 39 -33.51 2.58 -5.37
C ILE A 39 -34.98 3.03 -5.31
N ALA A 40 -35.35 3.79 -4.26
CA ALA A 40 -36.70 4.32 -4.13
C ALA A 40 -37.05 5.27 -5.29
N GLY A 41 -36.11 6.16 -5.65
CA GLY A 41 -36.30 7.08 -6.77
C GLY A 41 -36.47 6.37 -8.12
N ILE A 42 -35.73 5.29 -8.36
CA ILE A 42 -35.91 4.43 -9.55
C ILE A 42 -37.31 3.81 -9.54
N TYR A 43 -37.72 3.20 -8.41
CA TYR A 43 -39.02 2.53 -8.29
C TYR A 43 -40.20 3.47 -8.57
N PHE A 44 -40.19 4.68 -8.00
CA PHE A 44 -41.28 5.65 -8.18
C PHE A 44 -41.32 6.30 -9.57
N ARG A 45 -40.23 6.26 -10.35
CA ARG A 45 -40.13 6.90 -11.67
C ARG A 45 -40.19 5.93 -12.83
N TYR A 46 -40.11 4.62 -12.58
CA TYR A 46 -40.13 3.59 -13.62
C TYR A 46 -41.45 3.54 -14.42
N SER A 47 -42.56 4.06 -13.90
CA SER A 47 -43.87 4.00 -14.56
C SER A 47 -44.25 5.22 -15.42
N SER A 48 -43.40 6.24 -15.53
CA SER A 48 -43.74 7.49 -16.24
C SER A 48 -42.85 7.71 -17.46
N THR A 49 -43.45 7.97 -18.62
CA THR A 49 -42.81 7.99 -19.94
C THR A 49 -42.22 9.34 -20.37
N ASP A 50 -42.27 10.40 -19.55
CA ASP A 50 -41.74 11.72 -19.96
C ASP A 50 -40.20 11.80 -19.94
N SER A 51 -39.63 12.59 -20.85
CA SER A 51 -38.18 12.84 -20.99
C SER A 51 -37.52 13.43 -19.74
N ASP A 52 -38.23 14.25 -18.96
CA ASP A 52 -37.75 14.76 -17.66
C ASP A 52 -37.57 13.65 -16.62
N ASN A 53 -38.31 12.55 -16.73
CA ASN A 53 -38.14 11.39 -15.87
C ASN A 53 -36.86 10.62 -16.19
N PHE A 54 -36.33 10.70 -17.41
CA PHE A 54 -35.09 10.02 -17.79
C PHE A 54 -33.88 10.62 -17.07
N PHE A 55 -33.76 11.96 -17.03
CA PHE A 55 -32.67 12.63 -16.32
C PHE A 55 -32.71 12.33 -14.81
N LEU A 56 -33.90 12.30 -14.22
CA LEU A 56 -34.10 11.92 -12.83
C LEU A 56 -33.78 10.43 -12.57
N LEU A 57 -34.20 9.53 -13.47
CA LEU A 57 -33.88 8.10 -13.39
C LEU A 57 -32.36 7.89 -13.42
N PHE A 58 -31.65 8.63 -14.28
CA PHE A 58 -30.18 8.63 -14.33
C PHE A 58 -29.55 9.10 -13.01
N ILE A 59 -30.04 10.20 -12.43
CA ILE A 59 -29.56 10.68 -11.12
C ILE A 59 -29.76 9.62 -10.04
N PHE A 60 -30.92 8.96 -9.99
CA PHE A 60 -31.20 7.93 -8.98
C PHE A 60 -30.36 6.66 -9.16
N TYR A 61 -30.09 6.26 -10.41
CA TYR A 61 -29.10 5.21 -10.71
C TYR A 61 -27.70 5.61 -10.25
N PHE A 62 -27.27 6.83 -10.54
CA PHE A 62 -25.97 7.35 -10.10
C PHE A 62 -25.84 7.40 -8.57
N LEU A 63 -26.88 7.84 -7.86
CA LEU A 63 -26.92 7.84 -6.39
C LEU A 63 -26.83 6.42 -5.82
N THR A 64 -27.49 5.45 -6.46
CA THR A 64 -27.39 4.03 -6.09
C THR A 64 -25.94 3.53 -6.22
N MET A 65 -25.25 3.93 -7.30
CA MET A 65 -23.84 3.58 -7.54
C MET A 65 -22.91 4.19 -6.51
N MET A 66 -23.04 5.49 -6.27
CA MET A 66 -22.26 6.19 -5.26
C MET A 66 -22.49 5.60 -3.88
N GLY A 67 -23.74 5.25 -3.56
CA GLY A 67 -24.11 4.55 -2.33
C GLY A 67 -23.40 3.21 -2.16
N LEU A 68 -23.40 2.35 -3.19
CA LEU A 68 -22.70 1.06 -3.18
C LEU A 68 -21.17 1.22 -3.04
N ILE A 69 -20.56 2.15 -3.79
CA ILE A 69 -19.12 2.40 -3.75
C ILE A 69 -18.71 2.91 -2.36
N ILE A 70 -19.46 3.85 -1.79
CA ILE A 70 -19.18 4.43 -0.47
C ILE A 70 -19.39 3.39 0.64
N THR A 71 -20.42 2.54 0.51
CA THR A 71 -20.64 1.42 1.41
C THR A 71 -19.46 0.44 1.36
N TYR A 72 -19.02 0.06 0.15
CA TYR A 72 -17.86 -0.81 -0.04
C TYR A 72 -16.55 -0.18 0.49
N ALA A 73 -16.33 1.11 0.24
CA ALA A 73 -15.21 1.87 0.80
C ALA A 73 -15.23 1.89 2.33
N GLY A 74 -16.42 2.06 2.93
CA GLY A 74 -16.64 1.89 4.36
C GLY A 74 -16.19 0.52 4.85
N PHE A 75 -16.68 -0.57 4.25
CA PHE A 75 -16.33 -1.94 4.65
C PHE A 75 -14.88 -2.36 4.40
N THR A 76 -14.18 -1.67 3.49
CA THR A 76 -12.76 -1.89 3.18
C THR A 76 -11.82 -0.92 3.92
N SER A 77 -12.38 0.03 4.66
CA SER A 77 -11.62 0.99 5.48
C SER A 77 -10.97 0.33 6.72
N PRO A 78 -10.01 1.01 7.38
CA PRO A 78 -9.32 0.53 8.57
C PRO A 78 -10.20 -0.19 9.57
N SER A 79 -9.80 -1.41 9.94
CA SER A 79 -10.49 -2.15 10.98
C SER A 79 -10.57 -1.30 12.24
N LYS A 80 -11.78 -1.15 12.77
CA LYS A 80 -12.05 -0.46 14.04
C LYS A 80 -11.02 -0.87 15.09
N GLY A 81 -10.26 0.09 15.60
CA GLY A 81 -9.31 -0.17 16.69
C GLY A 81 -7.90 -0.60 16.28
N PHE A 82 -7.51 -0.47 15.00
CA PHE A 82 -6.10 -0.60 14.60
C PHE A 82 -5.25 0.37 15.43
N GLY A 83 -4.34 -0.18 16.22
CA GLY A 83 -3.34 0.54 16.98
C GLY A 83 -2.02 -0.21 16.85
N GLU A 84 -0.96 0.53 16.56
CA GLU A 84 0.38 0.00 16.45
C GLU A 84 1.13 0.27 17.75
N LYS A 85 1.83 -0.74 18.25
CA LYS A 85 2.72 -0.63 19.40
C LYS A 85 4.12 -1.10 19.02
N ILE A 86 5.11 -0.25 19.23
CA ILE A 86 6.52 -0.56 19.02
C ILE A 86 7.19 -0.57 20.40
N VAL A 87 7.88 -1.65 20.74
CA VAL A 87 8.53 -1.84 22.03
C VAL A 87 10.01 -2.08 21.82
N PHE A 88 10.84 -1.18 22.31
CA PHE A 88 12.29 -1.35 22.42
C PHE A 88 12.58 -2.00 23.77
N SER A 89 13.19 -3.19 23.78
CA SER A 89 13.54 -3.92 24.99
C SER A 89 15.05 -4.10 25.06
N LEU A 90 15.68 -3.45 26.06
CA LEU A 90 17.12 -3.56 26.27
C LEU A 90 17.52 -4.94 26.79
N SER A 91 16.71 -5.51 27.70
CA SER A 91 16.97 -6.83 28.30
C SER A 91 16.96 -7.97 27.27
N ARG A 92 16.21 -7.81 26.18
CA ARG A 92 16.12 -8.78 25.08
C ARG A 92 16.93 -8.38 23.85
N GLU A 93 17.58 -7.21 23.89
CA GLU A 93 18.26 -6.58 22.76
C GLU A 93 17.42 -6.57 21.45
N LYS A 94 16.12 -6.30 21.57
CA LYS A 94 15.15 -6.43 20.48
C LYS A 94 14.16 -5.28 20.41
N ILE A 95 13.64 -5.06 19.21
CA ILE A 95 12.53 -4.17 18.90
C ILE A 95 11.35 -5.02 18.43
N PHE A 96 10.21 -4.90 19.10
CA PHE A 96 8.99 -5.62 18.79
C PHE A 96 7.95 -4.70 18.16
N PHE A 97 7.49 -5.04 16.95
CA PHE A 97 6.42 -4.36 16.24
C PHE A 97 5.13 -5.16 16.35
N TYR A 98 4.21 -4.67 17.17
CA TYR A 98 2.84 -5.19 17.28
C TYR A 98 1.95 -4.40 16.33
N LEU A 99 1.76 -4.95 15.13
CA LEU A 99 1.06 -4.27 14.03
C LEU A 99 -0.46 -4.39 14.13
N SER A 100 -1.01 -5.38 14.80
CA SER A 100 -2.46 -5.56 14.94
C SER A 100 -2.80 -6.20 16.27
N SER A 101 -3.94 -5.82 16.85
CA SER A 101 -4.47 -6.49 18.06
C SER A 101 -4.81 -7.97 17.83
N LEU A 102 -4.89 -8.39 16.56
CA LEU A 102 -5.15 -9.77 16.15
C LEU A 102 -3.86 -10.55 15.83
N GLN A 103 -2.73 -9.86 15.69
CA GLN A 103 -1.42 -10.50 15.50
C GLN A 103 -0.80 -10.76 16.87
N ASN A 104 -0.85 -12.01 17.33
CA ASN A 104 -0.19 -12.40 18.58
C ASN A 104 1.34 -12.48 18.44
N ILE A 105 1.86 -12.51 17.20
CA ILE A 105 3.29 -12.66 16.91
C ILE A 105 3.81 -11.30 16.41
N PRO A 106 4.70 -10.62 17.16
CA PRO A 106 5.30 -9.38 16.72
C PRO A 106 6.31 -9.61 15.60
N PHE A 107 6.50 -8.60 14.76
CA PHE A 107 7.69 -8.51 13.92
C PHE A 107 8.87 -8.06 14.79
N GLU A 108 10.00 -8.78 14.74
CA GLU A 108 11.16 -8.55 15.60
C GLU A 108 12.34 -8.04 14.79
N ILE A 109 13.06 -7.05 15.34
CA ILE A 109 14.37 -6.61 14.84
C ILE A 109 15.35 -6.62 16.01
N GLY A 110 16.54 -7.21 15.84
CA GLY A 110 17.60 -7.12 16.85
C GLY A 110 18.20 -5.73 16.91
N LEU A 111 18.52 -5.23 18.11
CA LEU A 111 19.22 -3.95 18.24
C LEU A 111 20.61 -3.99 17.57
N GLY A 112 21.28 -5.15 17.56
CA GLY A 112 22.53 -5.36 16.82
C GLY A 112 22.40 -5.39 15.30
N GLU A 113 21.17 -5.44 14.78
CA GLU A 113 20.89 -5.27 13.35
C GLU A 113 20.67 -3.81 12.96
N ILE A 114 20.66 -2.88 13.92
CA ILE A 114 20.50 -1.44 13.66
C ILE A 114 21.87 -0.79 13.55
N LEU A 115 22.14 -0.16 12.40
CA LEU A 115 23.35 0.60 12.15
C LEU A 115 23.31 1.96 12.87
N HIS A 116 22.22 2.72 12.69
CA HIS A 116 22.02 4.01 13.35
C HIS A 116 20.54 4.45 13.29
N ILE A 117 20.20 5.42 14.14
CA ILE A 117 18.97 6.21 14.04
C ILE A 117 19.22 7.35 13.05
N HIS A 118 18.32 7.54 12.10
CA HIS A 118 18.38 8.63 11.14
C HIS A 118 17.15 9.52 11.28
N VAL A 119 17.33 10.84 11.26
CA VAL A 119 16.24 11.79 11.46
C VAL A 119 16.21 12.85 10.36
N LEU A 120 15.00 13.15 9.88
CA LEU A 120 14.78 14.02 8.72
C LEU A 120 13.67 15.04 9.01
N LYS A 121 13.84 16.26 8.49
CA LYS A 121 12.81 17.31 8.44
C LYS A 121 12.36 17.50 7.00
N GLU A 122 11.07 17.32 6.74
CA GLU A 122 10.50 17.40 5.38
C GLU A 122 9.40 18.45 5.30
N ARG A 123 9.40 19.26 4.25
CA ARG A 123 8.33 20.23 3.96
C ARG A 123 7.37 19.67 2.93
N ARG A 124 6.12 19.43 3.34
CA ARG A 124 5.07 18.84 2.50
C ARG A 124 4.04 19.87 2.07
N ARG A 125 3.44 19.63 0.91
CA ARG A 125 2.34 20.42 0.39
C ARG A 125 1.03 19.88 0.96
N SER A 126 0.15 20.74 1.45
CA SER A 126 -1.20 20.33 1.82
C SER A 126 -1.99 19.96 0.55
N SER A 127 -2.74 18.88 0.62
CA SER A 127 -3.59 18.41 -0.48
C SER A 127 -4.97 19.09 -0.50
N SER A 128 -5.22 20.09 0.35
CA SER A 128 -6.57 20.56 0.69
C SER A 128 -6.84 22.03 0.37
N SER A 129 -6.28 22.60 -0.70
CA SER A 129 -6.57 23.98 -1.11
C SER A 129 -7.21 24.05 -2.49
N THR A 130 -8.54 24.23 -2.50
CA THR A 130 -9.36 24.64 -3.65
C THR A 130 -9.18 26.13 -3.99
N SER A 131 -8.53 26.90 -3.09
CA SER A 131 -8.07 28.27 -3.32
C SER A 131 -6.59 28.23 -3.72
N GLY A 132 -6.17 28.98 -4.74
CA GLY A 132 -4.86 28.89 -5.40
C GLY A 132 -3.59 29.17 -4.56
N HIS A 133 -3.64 29.04 -3.23
CA HIS A 133 -2.48 29.09 -2.34
C HIS A 133 -2.13 27.69 -1.82
N SER A 134 -1.04 27.13 -2.34
CA SER A 134 -0.43 25.92 -1.77
C SER A 134 0.08 26.20 -0.38
N SER A 135 -0.66 25.77 0.65
CA SER A 135 -0.13 25.76 2.01
C SER A 135 0.85 24.60 2.16
N TYR A 136 1.98 24.87 2.81
CA TYR A 136 2.98 23.86 3.15
C TYR A 136 2.97 23.62 4.65
N TYR A 137 3.22 22.39 5.07
CA TYR A 137 3.42 22.01 6.46
C TYR A 137 4.69 21.20 6.59
N THR A 138 5.33 21.26 7.74
CA THR A 138 6.55 20.50 8.02
C THR A 138 6.21 19.24 8.80
N VAL A 139 6.87 18.14 8.44
CA VAL A 139 6.84 16.89 9.18
C VAL A 139 8.26 16.49 9.58
N TYR A 140 8.36 15.79 10.70
CA TYR A 140 9.62 15.35 11.27
C TYR A 140 9.60 13.83 11.38
N LEU A 141 10.56 13.16 10.76
CA LEU A 141 10.58 11.71 10.60
C LEU A 141 11.72 11.10 11.40
N VAL A 142 11.51 9.88 11.91
CA VAL A 142 12.53 9.09 12.60
C VAL A 142 12.60 7.70 11.97
N TYR A 143 13.77 7.35 11.48
CA TYR A 143 14.08 6.07 10.85
C TYR A 143 15.09 5.29 11.69
N LEU A 144 14.93 3.97 11.68
CA LEU A 144 16.01 3.04 12.01
C LEU A 144 16.62 2.54 10.71
N ILE A 145 17.93 2.69 10.57
CA ILE A 145 18.69 2.16 9.44
C ILE A 145 19.33 0.87 9.89
N LYS A 146 18.95 -0.24 9.25
CA LYS A 146 19.54 -1.55 9.53
C LYS A 146 20.96 -1.67 8.96
N THR A 147 21.75 -2.61 9.46
CA THR A 147 23.10 -2.95 8.94
C THR A 147 23.04 -3.49 7.52
N ASP A 148 21.96 -4.23 7.22
CA ASP A 148 21.67 -4.65 5.85
C ASP A 148 21.34 -3.45 4.96
N GLY A 149 21.05 -2.25 5.52
CA GLY A 149 20.72 -0.97 4.92
C GLY A 149 19.22 -0.70 4.71
N ALA A 150 18.32 -1.52 5.25
CA ALA A 150 16.88 -1.28 5.15
C ALA A 150 16.45 -0.07 5.99
N GLU A 151 15.47 0.66 5.48
CA GLU A 151 14.95 1.88 6.10
C GLU A 151 13.61 1.56 6.78
N ILE A 152 13.60 1.62 8.13
CA ILE A 152 12.41 1.37 8.93
C ILE A 152 11.96 2.68 9.54
N CYS A 153 11.00 3.37 8.91
CA CYS A 153 10.36 4.53 9.52
C CYS A 153 9.66 4.08 10.80
N LEU A 154 9.96 4.67 11.94
CA LEU A 154 9.25 4.39 13.20
C LEU A 154 7.94 5.16 13.24
N THR A 155 8.04 6.48 13.05
CA THR A 155 6.93 7.40 13.22
C THR A 155 7.22 8.76 12.59
N LEU A 156 6.17 9.58 12.50
CA LEU A 156 6.22 10.96 12.03
C LEU A 156 5.65 11.90 13.10
N PHE A 157 6.25 13.06 13.29
CA PHE A 157 5.79 14.11 14.20
C PHE A 157 5.40 15.35 13.42
N ASN A 158 4.41 16.08 13.94
CA ASN A 158 3.98 17.37 13.38
C ASN A 158 4.53 18.56 14.19
N LEU A 159 5.15 18.30 15.34
CA LEU A 159 5.70 19.29 16.25
C LEU A 159 7.17 18.98 16.50
N GLU A 160 8.03 19.98 16.30
CA GLU A 160 9.49 19.85 16.44
C GLU A 160 9.89 19.48 17.88
N ASP A 161 9.27 20.10 18.88
CA ASP A 161 9.59 19.86 20.29
C ASP A 161 9.28 18.42 20.73
N GLU A 162 8.17 17.84 20.25
CA GLU A 162 7.81 16.45 20.55
C GLU A 162 8.80 15.48 19.91
N TRP A 163 9.24 15.79 18.69
CA TRP A 163 10.21 15.02 17.94
C TRP A 163 11.60 15.05 18.60
N LEU A 164 12.09 16.23 18.98
CA LEU A 164 13.37 16.39 19.68
C LEU A 164 13.41 15.60 20.99
N ARG A 165 12.36 15.73 21.82
CA ARG A 165 12.25 14.98 23.09
C ARG A 165 12.24 13.47 22.87
N PHE A 166 11.56 13.00 21.82
CA PHE A 166 11.52 11.59 21.48
C PHE A 166 12.89 11.07 21.03
N ILE A 167 13.61 11.82 20.17
CA ILE A 167 14.94 11.43 19.70
C ILE A 167 15.90 11.33 20.88
N ASP A 168 15.91 12.33 21.76
CA ASP A 168 16.79 12.32 22.93
C ASP A 168 16.50 11.13 23.84
N ALA A 169 15.23 10.84 24.12
CA ALA A 169 14.83 9.67 24.90
C ALA A 169 15.25 8.36 24.21
N LEU A 170 15.04 8.25 22.90
CA LEU A 170 15.39 7.05 22.12
C LEU A 170 16.90 6.80 22.12
N VAL A 171 17.70 7.83 21.88
CA VAL A 171 19.16 7.73 21.85
C VAL A 171 19.72 7.47 23.24
N GLN A 172 19.21 8.14 24.28
CA GLN A 172 19.65 7.86 25.67
C GLN A 172 19.33 6.43 26.09
N PHE A 173 18.14 5.95 25.74
CA PHE A 173 17.71 4.60 26.08
C PHE A 173 18.51 3.53 25.34
N THR A 174 18.56 3.63 24.01
CA THR A 174 19.20 2.63 23.14
C THR A 174 20.72 2.78 23.04
N GLY A 175 21.29 3.96 23.27
CA GLY A 175 22.71 4.21 23.03
C GLY A 175 23.15 4.03 21.57
N LEU A 176 22.22 3.95 20.61
CA LEU A 176 22.51 3.82 19.19
C LEU A 176 23.07 5.12 18.62
N PRO A 177 23.93 5.06 17.58
CA PRO A 177 24.38 6.24 16.87
C PRO A 177 23.21 7.01 16.25
N LEU A 178 23.33 8.34 16.17
CA LEU A 178 22.35 9.24 15.57
C LEU A 178 23.00 10.02 14.42
N LYS A 179 22.39 9.95 13.24
CA LYS A 179 22.71 10.81 12.09
C LYS A 179 21.56 11.76 11.80
N SER A 180 21.89 12.98 11.38
CA SER A 180 20.88 14.00 11.10
C SER A 180 21.19 14.76 9.81
N GLU A 181 20.16 14.98 9.00
CA GLU A 181 20.19 15.95 7.90
C GLU A 181 19.66 17.32 8.32
N THR A 182 19.42 17.52 9.63
CA THR A 182 18.79 18.73 10.16
C THR A 182 19.75 19.45 11.09
N GLU A 183 19.88 20.77 10.96
CA GLU A 183 20.70 21.59 11.87
C GLU A 183 20.21 21.56 13.32
N ALA A 184 18.93 21.24 13.54
CA ALA A 184 18.31 21.21 14.86
C ALA A 184 18.78 20.04 15.75
N VAL A 185 19.44 19.03 15.17
CA VAL A 185 19.85 17.81 15.87
C VAL A 185 21.33 17.55 15.61
N GLN A 186 22.14 17.56 16.66
CA GLN A 186 23.55 17.19 16.56
C GLN A 186 23.70 15.67 16.45
N GLU A 187 24.57 15.24 15.54
CA GLU A 187 24.94 13.83 15.41
C GLU A 187 25.56 13.31 16.71
N LYS A 188 25.28 12.04 17.05
CA LYS A 188 25.81 11.39 18.25
C LYS A 188 26.43 10.06 17.85
N ASN A 189 27.65 9.81 18.33
CA ASN A 189 28.26 8.49 18.21
C ASN A 189 27.55 7.49 19.10
N GLY A 190 27.57 6.21 18.70
CA GLY A 190 27.01 5.13 19.51
C GLY A 190 27.76 4.98 20.83
N SER A 191 27.02 4.77 21.91
CA SER A 191 27.56 4.53 23.25
C SER A 191 27.41 3.07 23.69
N LYS A 192 26.66 2.26 22.93
CA LYS A 192 26.42 0.84 23.18
C LYS A 192 26.63 0.04 21.90
N THR A 193 27.17 -1.16 22.05
CA THR A 193 27.29 -2.14 20.96
C THR A 193 26.37 -3.30 21.29
N TYR A 194 25.59 -3.73 20.30
CA TYR A 194 24.65 -4.84 20.44
C TYR A 194 25.08 -6.00 19.55
N HIS A 195 24.73 -7.22 19.95
CA HIS A 195 25.05 -8.40 19.16
C HIS A 195 23.95 -8.65 18.12
N PRO A 196 24.32 -9.01 16.87
CA PRO A 196 23.34 -9.48 15.90
C PRO A 196 22.61 -10.72 16.44
N LEU A 197 21.38 -10.93 16.01
CA LEU A 197 20.64 -12.15 16.34
C LEU A 197 21.37 -13.38 15.79
N GLU A 198 22.05 -14.12 16.67
CA GLU A 198 22.60 -15.44 16.33
C GLU A 198 21.45 -16.39 16.02
N ASN A 199 21.44 -16.91 14.78
CA ASN A 199 20.44 -17.87 14.30
C ASN A 199 19.00 -17.43 14.60
N SER A 200 18.54 -16.39 13.92
CA SER A 200 17.11 -16.19 13.75
C SER A 200 16.54 -17.34 12.90
N SER A 201 16.22 -18.45 13.56
CA SER A 201 15.44 -19.57 13.03
C SER A 201 14.00 -19.09 12.83
N LEU A 202 13.84 -18.14 11.92
CA LEU A 202 12.56 -17.52 11.63
C LEU A 202 11.71 -18.51 10.84
N SER A 203 11.04 -19.40 11.56
CA SER A 203 9.79 -19.99 11.07
C SER A 203 8.73 -18.90 11.12
N TYR A 204 8.81 -17.99 10.17
CA TYR A 204 7.76 -17.02 9.93
C TYR A 204 6.47 -17.79 9.57
N PRO A 205 5.35 -17.51 10.24
CA PRO A 205 4.08 -18.15 9.89
C PRO A 205 3.64 -17.62 8.53
N LEU A 206 3.90 -18.40 7.48
CA LEU A 206 3.47 -18.08 6.12
C LEU A 206 1.94 -18.03 6.07
N SER A 207 1.40 -16.95 5.52
CA SER A 207 -0.05 -16.71 5.45
C SER A 207 -0.74 -17.54 4.36
N GLY A 208 0.02 -18.29 3.56
CA GLY A 208 -0.45 -19.05 2.40
C GLY A 208 -0.72 -18.19 1.15
N PHE A 209 -0.40 -16.89 1.19
CA PHE A 209 -0.50 -15.97 0.06
C PHE A 209 0.68 -16.05 -0.90
N VAL A 210 1.81 -16.60 -0.49
CA VAL A 210 2.94 -16.92 -1.36
C VAL A 210 2.87 -18.41 -1.71
N LYS A 211 2.86 -18.74 -3.01
CA LYS A 211 3.02 -20.12 -3.49
C LYS A 211 4.41 -20.26 -4.10
N GLU A 212 5.18 -21.20 -3.59
CA GLU A 212 6.49 -21.58 -4.14
C GLU A 212 6.33 -22.77 -5.08
N GLU A 213 6.97 -22.68 -6.25
CA GLU A 213 7.11 -23.77 -7.22
C GLU A 213 8.56 -23.82 -7.69
N ASN A 214 9.12 -25.03 -7.81
CA ASN A 214 10.43 -25.23 -8.43
C ASN A 214 10.24 -25.65 -9.88
N SER A 215 10.76 -24.87 -10.82
CA SER A 215 10.68 -25.16 -12.26
C SER A 215 11.98 -24.76 -12.94
N GLU A 216 12.56 -25.68 -13.70
CA GLU A 216 13.75 -25.43 -14.54
C GLU A 216 14.94 -24.78 -13.80
N GLY A 217 15.17 -25.16 -12.55
CA GLY A 217 16.24 -24.59 -11.72
C GLY A 217 15.97 -23.17 -11.20
N LYS A 218 14.75 -22.64 -11.42
CA LYS A 218 14.24 -21.39 -10.83
C LYS A 218 13.26 -21.70 -9.71
N ARG A 219 13.31 -20.89 -8.65
CA ARG A 219 12.28 -20.85 -7.61
C ARG A 219 11.27 -19.78 -7.98
N ILE A 220 10.04 -20.17 -8.27
CA ILE A 220 8.97 -19.27 -8.70
C ILE A 220 8.04 -19.02 -7.53
N PHE A 221 7.96 -17.77 -7.10
CA PHE A 221 7.04 -17.30 -6.08
C PHE A 221 5.86 -16.62 -6.75
N THR A 222 4.68 -17.23 -6.68
CA THR A 222 3.44 -16.63 -7.15
C THR A 222 2.69 -16.02 -5.99
N ILE A 223 2.38 -14.72 -6.09
CA ILE A 223 1.65 -13.98 -5.08
C ILE A 223 0.15 -14.11 -5.35
N LYS A 224 -0.54 -14.81 -4.46
CA LYS A 224 -1.99 -15.00 -4.50
C LYS A 224 -2.70 -13.75 -4.00
N LYS A 225 -3.88 -13.50 -4.58
CA LYS A 225 -4.77 -12.43 -4.12
C LYS A 225 -5.38 -12.76 -2.77
N GLU A 226 -5.71 -11.70 -2.04
CA GLU A 226 -6.46 -11.77 -0.79
C GLU A 226 -7.70 -12.67 -0.90
N LYS A 227 -7.93 -13.45 0.16
CA LYS A 227 -9.13 -14.30 0.24
C LYS A 227 -10.33 -13.40 0.53
N LYS A 228 -11.02 -12.97 -0.52
CA LYS A 228 -12.30 -12.25 -0.38
C LYS A 228 -13.33 -13.15 0.29
N ASN A 229 -13.92 -12.69 1.39
CA ASN A 229 -15.08 -13.35 2.00
C ASN A 229 -16.29 -13.31 1.04
N LEU A 230 -17.29 -14.16 1.28
CA LEU A 230 -18.48 -14.28 0.43
C LEU A 230 -19.15 -12.91 0.21
N PHE A 231 -19.29 -12.12 1.26
CA PHE A 231 -19.86 -10.78 1.20
C PHE A 231 -19.08 -9.83 0.27
N SER A 232 -17.75 -9.83 0.35
CA SER A 232 -16.89 -9.01 -0.52
C SER A 232 -16.98 -9.44 -1.98
N LYS A 233 -17.11 -10.76 -2.22
CA LYS A 233 -17.33 -11.28 -3.57
C LYS A 233 -18.70 -10.85 -4.10
N MET A 234 -19.75 -10.95 -3.29
CA MET A 234 -21.11 -10.56 -3.64
C MET A 234 -21.22 -9.05 -3.90
N MET A 235 -20.67 -8.20 -3.01
CA MET A 235 -20.65 -6.76 -3.21
C MET A 235 -19.81 -6.35 -4.42
N ALA A 236 -18.65 -6.97 -4.63
CA ALA A 236 -17.90 -6.74 -5.84
C ALA A 236 -18.73 -7.12 -7.08
N SER A 237 -19.39 -8.28 -7.06
CA SER A 237 -20.26 -8.73 -8.16
C SER A 237 -21.43 -7.78 -8.43
N LEU A 238 -22.06 -7.23 -7.38
CA LEU A 238 -23.14 -6.25 -7.51
C LEU A 238 -22.61 -4.94 -8.12
N ILE A 239 -21.49 -4.43 -7.59
CA ILE A 239 -20.82 -3.26 -8.16
C ILE A 239 -20.49 -3.53 -9.63
N TRP A 240 -19.92 -4.69 -9.96
CA TRP A 240 -19.61 -5.08 -11.35
C TRP A 240 -20.84 -5.14 -12.26
N LEU A 241 -21.91 -5.80 -11.80
CA LEU A 241 -23.16 -5.94 -12.56
C LEU A 241 -23.72 -4.57 -12.94
N PHE A 242 -23.74 -3.64 -11.97
CA PHE A 242 -24.25 -2.30 -12.21
C PHE A 242 -23.29 -1.42 -13.01
N LEU A 243 -21.98 -1.54 -12.77
CA LEU A 243 -20.97 -0.83 -13.55
C LEU A 243 -21.06 -1.21 -15.04
N VAL A 244 -21.35 -2.48 -15.36
CA VAL A 244 -21.49 -2.94 -16.75
C VAL A 244 -22.85 -2.55 -17.34
N SER A 245 -23.92 -2.66 -16.56
CA SER A 245 -25.28 -2.43 -17.07
C SER A 245 -25.58 -0.94 -17.32
N LEU A 246 -25.00 -0.02 -16.53
CA LEU A 246 -25.29 1.41 -16.64
C LEU A 246 -24.87 2.02 -17.99
N PRO A 247 -23.62 1.86 -18.48
CA PRO A 247 -23.22 2.38 -19.79
C PRO A 247 -23.99 1.75 -20.94
N VAL A 248 -24.31 0.46 -20.83
CA VAL A 248 -25.08 -0.28 -21.85
C VAL A 248 -26.52 0.23 -21.90
N PHE A 249 -27.16 0.42 -20.74
CA PHE A 249 -28.51 0.98 -20.64
C PHE A 249 -28.56 2.41 -21.20
N ILE A 250 -27.57 3.23 -20.84
CA ILE A 250 -27.42 4.61 -21.34
C ILE A 250 -27.22 4.62 -22.86
N LEU A 251 -26.32 3.78 -23.40
CA LEU A 251 -26.09 3.67 -24.84
C LEU A 251 -27.35 3.23 -25.58
N ILE A 252 -28.08 2.24 -25.06
CA ILE A 252 -29.34 1.76 -25.64
C ILE A 252 -30.38 2.89 -25.66
N HIS A 253 -30.62 3.58 -24.55
CA HIS A 253 -31.63 4.65 -24.51
C HIS A 253 -31.26 5.86 -25.37
N VAL A 254 -30.00 6.30 -25.33
CA VAL A 254 -29.57 7.51 -26.02
C VAL A 254 -29.44 7.30 -27.52
N PHE A 255 -28.99 6.13 -27.98
CA PHE A 255 -28.83 5.86 -29.41
C PHE A 255 -30.04 5.18 -30.07
N LEU A 256 -30.85 4.39 -29.35
CA LEU A 256 -32.00 3.69 -29.94
C LEU A 256 -33.36 4.37 -29.68
N LEU A 257 -33.53 5.09 -28.56
CA LEU A 257 -34.84 5.62 -28.16
C LEU A 257 -34.99 7.14 -28.35
N MET A 258 -33.90 7.91 -28.37
CA MET A 258 -33.96 9.33 -28.78
C MET A 258 -33.91 9.45 -30.30
N THR A 259 -35.06 9.67 -30.94
CA THR A 259 -35.18 9.86 -32.40
C THR A 259 -34.97 11.30 -32.86
N ASP A 260 -34.99 12.28 -31.96
CA ASP A 260 -34.90 13.70 -32.35
C ASP A 260 -33.50 14.07 -32.88
N THR A 261 -33.51 14.80 -34.00
CA THR A 261 -32.36 15.20 -34.82
C THR A 261 -31.86 16.61 -34.54
N ASP A 262 -32.38 17.29 -33.51
CA ASP A 262 -31.92 18.63 -33.13
C ASP A 262 -30.45 18.63 -32.67
N ILE A 263 -29.75 19.74 -32.92
CA ILE A 263 -28.32 19.90 -32.59
C ILE A 263 -28.07 19.68 -31.09
N SER A 264 -29.00 20.12 -30.22
CA SER A 264 -28.96 19.89 -28.77
C SER A 264 -29.03 18.40 -28.42
N SER A 265 -29.90 17.63 -29.10
CA SER A 265 -30.02 16.18 -28.96
C SER A 265 -28.74 15.45 -29.42
N ILE A 266 -28.11 15.91 -30.50
CA ILE A 266 -26.85 15.36 -31.00
C ILE A 266 -25.70 15.59 -30.00
N VAL A 267 -25.57 16.79 -29.43
CA VAL A 267 -24.54 17.10 -28.43
C VAL A 267 -24.69 16.24 -27.18
N ILE A 268 -25.92 16.05 -26.70
CA ILE A 268 -26.22 15.18 -25.56
C ILE A 268 -25.86 13.72 -25.89
N LYS A 269 -26.18 13.23 -27.09
CA LYS A 269 -25.83 11.88 -27.57
C LYS A 269 -24.31 11.65 -27.57
N VAL A 270 -23.55 12.60 -28.10
CA VAL A 270 -22.08 12.52 -28.15
C VAL A 270 -21.46 12.58 -26.76
N LEU A 271 -21.84 13.54 -25.91
CA LEU A 271 -21.32 13.66 -24.54
C LEU A 271 -21.61 12.40 -23.72
N THR A 272 -22.82 11.86 -23.86
CA THR A 272 -23.24 10.67 -23.14
C THR A 272 -22.52 9.41 -23.65
N GLY A 273 -22.27 9.31 -24.96
CA GLY A 273 -21.44 8.26 -25.55
C GLY A 273 -19.99 8.30 -25.05
N ILE A 274 -19.38 9.50 -25.00
CA ILE A 274 -18.02 9.69 -24.46
C ILE A 274 -17.97 9.29 -22.98
N PHE A 275 -18.95 9.71 -22.17
CA PHE A 275 -19.00 9.38 -20.75
C PHE A 275 -19.15 7.86 -20.52
N SER A 276 -20.02 7.21 -21.29
CA SER A 276 -20.19 5.74 -21.27
C SER A 276 -18.90 5.01 -21.68
N LEU A 277 -18.19 5.49 -22.70
CA LEU A 277 -16.92 4.91 -23.14
C LEU A 277 -15.83 5.08 -22.07
N PHE A 278 -15.73 6.27 -21.47
CA PHE A 278 -14.80 6.54 -20.37
C PHE A 278 -15.08 5.62 -19.18
N PHE A 279 -16.36 5.43 -18.84
CA PHE A 279 -16.78 4.55 -17.76
C PHE A 279 -16.49 3.09 -18.05
N LEU A 280 -16.78 2.61 -19.26
CA LEU A 280 -16.40 1.25 -19.72
C LEU A 280 -14.89 1.05 -19.68
N THR A 281 -14.11 2.08 -19.99
CA THR A 281 -12.64 2.05 -19.90
C THR A 281 -12.19 1.90 -18.45
N LEU A 282 -12.75 2.68 -17.52
CA LEU A 282 -12.47 2.55 -16.07
C LEU A 282 -12.85 1.16 -15.54
N LEU A 283 -13.98 0.64 -16.00
CA LEU A 283 -14.46 -0.70 -15.67
C LEU A 283 -13.50 -1.77 -16.17
N PHE A 284 -13.09 -1.70 -17.42
CA PHE A 284 -12.10 -2.58 -18.02
C PHE A 284 -10.78 -2.54 -17.24
N LEU A 285 -10.28 -1.36 -16.88
CA LEU A 285 -9.06 -1.20 -16.09
C LEU A 285 -9.18 -1.83 -14.69
N THR A 286 -10.32 -1.65 -14.03
CA THR A 286 -10.59 -2.26 -12.72
C THR A 286 -10.66 -3.78 -12.83
N LEU A 287 -11.17 -4.30 -13.95
CA LEU A 287 -11.35 -5.74 -14.19
C LEU A 287 -9.98 -6.36 -14.46
N LEU A 288 -9.18 -5.69 -15.28
CA LEU A 288 -7.80 -6.03 -15.57
C LEU A 288 -6.98 -6.16 -14.28
N ASN A 289 -7.10 -5.20 -13.36
CA ASN A 289 -6.46 -5.25 -12.04
C ASN A 289 -6.93 -6.47 -11.22
N SER A 290 -8.19 -6.88 -11.36
CA SER A 290 -8.78 -8.05 -10.69
C SER A 290 -8.33 -9.41 -11.26
N PHE A 291 -7.72 -9.44 -12.45
CA PHE A 291 -7.17 -10.65 -13.09
C PHE A 291 -5.63 -10.72 -13.13
N LYS A 292 -4.92 -9.67 -12.72
CA LYS A 292 -3.44 -9.71 -12.67
C LYS A 292 -2.91 -10.81 -11.76
N THR A 293 -1.86 -11.49 -12.18
CA THR A 293 -1.07 -12.41 -11.36
C THR A 293 0.34 -11.87 -11.32
N TYR A 294 0.90 -11.76 -10.13
CA TYR A 294 2.26 -11.28 -9.93
C TYR A 294 3.13 -12.45 -9.46
N SER A 295 4.29 -12.61 -10.10
CA SER A 295 5.24 -13.64 -9.73
C SER A 295 6.68 -13.16 -9.81
N ILE A 296 7.51 -13.71 -8.93
CA ILE A 296 8.95 -13.47 -8.84
C ILE A 296 9.63 -14.82 -9.01
N ALA A 297 10.42 -14.99 -10.06
CA ALA A 297 11.26 -16.15 -10.25
C ALA A 297 12.71 -15.81 -9.90
N VAL A 298 13.32 -16.61 -9.03
CA VAL A 298 14.68 -16.40 -8.53
C VAL A 298 15.56 -17.53 -8.99
N SER A 299 16.76 -17.18 -9.46
CA SER A 299 17.83 -18.11 -9.79
C SER A 299 19.18 -17.50 -9.42
N SER A 300 20.25 -18.30 -9.47
CA SER A 300 21.61 -17.79 -9.31
C SER A 300 22.02 -16.78 -10.38
N LYS A 301 21.31 -16.74 -11.52
CA LYS A 301 21.59 -15.81 -12.63
C LYS A 301 20.90 -14.46 -12.44
N GLY A 302 19.87 -14.36 -11.59
CA GLY A 302 19.10 -13.13 -11.42
C GLY A 302 17.66 -13.37 -10.99
N VAL A 303 16.88 -12.30 -11.04
CA VAL A 303 15.45 -12.28 -10.68
C VAL A 303 14.63 -11.90 -11.91
N ASP A 304 13.64 -12.72 -12.23
CA ASP A 304 12.61 -12.43 -13.23
C ASP A 304 11.31 -12.05 -12.52
N ILE A 305 10.80 -10.86 -12.80
CA ILE A 305 9.56 -10.35 -12.24
C ILE A 305 8.53 -10.33 -13.37
N SER A 306 7.41 -11.03 -13.18
CA SER A 306 6.36 -11.07 -14.19
C SER A 306 4.99 -10.68 -13.63
N LEU A 307 4.31 -9.82 -14.39
CA LEU A 307 2.92 -9.44 -14.22
C LEU A 307 2.15 -10.05 -15.38
N LYS A 308 1.36 -11.10 -15.11
CA LYS A 308 0.59 -11.83 -16.12
C LYS A 308 -0.91 -11.52 -15.98
N PHE A 309 -1.59 -11.36 -17.09
CA PHE A 309 -3.04 -11.23 -17.19
C PHE A 309 -3.56 -12.44 -17.97
N PRO A 310 -4.08 -13.48 -17.32
CA PRO A 310 -4.44 -14.74 -17.96
C PRO A 310 -5.36 -14.59 -19.17
N VAL A 311 -6.28 -13.62 -19.10
CA VAL A 311 -7.27 -13.34 -20.16
C VAL A 311 -6.74 -12.32 -21.18
N PHE A 312 -5.79 -11.46 -20.82
CA PHE A 312 -5.34 -10.34 -21.65
C PHE A 312 -3.81 -10.31 -21.78
N SER A 313 -3.26 -11.32 -22.47
CA SER A 313 -1.81 -11.53 -22.59
C SER A 313 -1.04 -10.34 -23.17
N PHE A 314 -1.68 -9.47 -23.96
CA PHE A 314 -1.12 -8.23 -24.47
C PHE A 314 -0.60 -7.28 -23.36
N PHE A 315 -1.18 -7.36 -22.17
CA PHE A 315 -0.75 -6.56 -21.02
C PHE A 315 0.37 -7.21 -20.19
N ASN A 316 0.76 -8.44 -20.51
CA ASN A 316 1.82 -9.13 -19.77
C ASN A 316 3.11 -8.31 -19.79
N GLN A 317 3.69 -8.10 -18.61
CA GLN A 317 4.98 -7.44 -18.45
C GLN A 317 5.95 -8.38 -17.75
N GLU A 318 7.18 -8.42 -18.24
CA GLU A 318 8.27 -9.17 -17.64
C GLU A 318 9.53 -8.32 -17.59
N VAL A 319 10.24 -8.43 -16.47
CA VAL A 319 11.49 -7.73 -16.18
C VAL A 319 12.46 -8.76 -15.64
N SER A 320 13.54 -9.00 -16.37
CA SER A 320 14.67 -9.82 -15.92
C SER A 320 15.79 -8.91 -15.47
N ILE A 321 16.27 -9.11 -14.24
CA ILE A 321 17.36 -8.36 -13.64
C ILE A 321 18.50 -9.33 -13.33
N PRO A 322 19.66 -9.18 -13.98
CA PRO A 322 20.83 -10.01 -13.71
C PRO A 322 21.29 -9.91 -12.25
N ALA A 323 21.80 -11.00 -11.70
CA ALA A 323 22.34 -11.02 -10.33
C ALA A 323 23.55 -10.07 -10.14
N SER A 324 24.25 -9.69 -11.21
CA SER A 324 25.32 -8.69 -11.17
C SER A 324 24.81 -7.27 -10.90
N ASP A 325 23.58 -6.98 -11.31
CA ASP A 325 22.97 -5.66 -11.17
C ASP A 325 22.13 -5.51 -9.89
N ILE A 326 21.93 -6.62 -9.15
CA ILE A 326 21.22 -6.61 -7.87
C ILE A 326 22.24 -6.46 -6.76
N ARG A 327 22.15 -5.33 -6.03
CA ARG A 327 23.05 -5.00 -4.92
C ARG A 327 22.54 -5.49 -3.57
N GLN A 328 21.22 -5.45 -3.38
CA GLN A 328 20.58 -5.76 -2.11
C GLN A 328 19.11 -6.14 -2.31
N VAL A 329 18.55 -6.93 -1.40
CA VAL A 329 17.13 -7.23 -1.30
C VAL A 329 16.72 -6.89 0.11
N ARG A 330 15.68 -6.06 0.30
CA ARG A 330 15.35 -5.51 1.62
C ARG A 330 13.85 -5.34 1.82
N VAL A 331 13.37 -5.62 3.02
CA VAL A 331 12.05 -5.18 3.49
C VAL A 331 12.17 -3.87 4.25
N ASN A 332 11.55 -2.83 3.71
CA ASN A 332 11.51 -1.49 4.31
C ASN A 332 10.15 -1.21 4.92
N ARG A 333 10.07 -0.16 5.76
CA ARG A 333 8.82 0.33 6.34
C ARG A 333 8.67 1.82 6.08
N GLY A 334 7.57 2.17 5.40
CA GLY A 334 7.20 3.55 5.11
C GLY A 334 6.51 4.26 6.28
N GLU A 335 6.32 5.56 6.16
CA GLU A 335 5.75 6.42 7.20
C GLU A 335 4.29 6.14 7.57
N GLU A 336 3.49 5.73 6.59
CA GLU A 336 2.10 5.31 6.79
C GLU A 336 2.03 3.90 7.44
N GLY A 337 3.19 3.29 7.71
CA GLY A 337 3.36 2.00 8.38
C GLY A 337 3.39 0.80 7.45
N HIS A 338 3.20 1.01 6.14
CA HIS A 338 3.28 -0.03 5.12
C HIS A 338 4.67 -0.64 5.05
N PHE A 339 4.72 -1.96 4.85
CA PHE A 339 5.96 -2.68 4.59
C PHE A 339 6.08 -2.98 3.12
N PHE A 340 7.27 -2.86 2.55
CA PHE A 340 7.50 -3.20 1.16
C PHE A 340 8.84 -3.89 0.94
N LEU A 341 8.80 -4.94 0.13
CA LEU A 341 9.98 -5.62 -0.38
C LEU A 341 10.54 -4.83 -1.56
N SER A 342 11.85 -4.66 -1.61
CA SER A 342 12.55 -3.92 -2.66
C SER A 342 13.86 -4.58 -3.09
N LEU A 343 14.27 -4.31 -4.32
CA LEU A 343 15.60 -4.63 -4.85
C LEU A 343 16.38 -3.33 -5.03
N GLY A 344 17.56 -3.21 -4.43
CA GLY A 344 18.52 -2.20 -4.86
C GLY A 344 19.20 -2.66 -6.14
N ILE A 345 19.05 -1.87 -7.20
CA ILE A 345 19.53 -2.18 -8.54
C ILE A 345 20.62 -1.17 -8.95
N ALA A 346 21.52 -1.60 -9.82
CA ALA A 346 22.49 -0.73 -10.45
C ALA A 346 21.81 0.30 -11.37
N ASP A 347 22.44 1.48 -11.53
CA ASP A 347 21.89 2.56 -12.36
C ASP A 347 21.76 2.17 -13.83
N SER A 348 22.56 1.20 -14.29
CA SER A 348 22.51 0.58 -15.61
C SER A 348 21.15 -0.06 -15.94
N VAL A 349 20.39 -0.49 -14.92
CA VAL A 349 19.07 -1.11 -15.12
C VAL A 349 18.04 -0.04 -15.39
N ASN A 350 17.67 0.15 -16.67
CA ASN A 350 16.65 1.12 -17.06
C ASN A 350 15.33 0.43 -17.46
N LEU A 351 14.26 0.70 -16.70
CA LEU A 351 12.93 0.21 -17.01
C LEU A 351 12.22 1.19 -17.95
N THR A 352 11.63 0.66 -19.02
CA THR A 352 10.77 1.44 -19.92
C THR A 352 9.60 2.06 -19.15
N LEU A 353 9.09 3.21 -19.62
CA LEU A 353 7.98 3.91 -18.97
C LEU A 353 6.77 3.00 -18.77
N LYS A 354 6.43 2.17 -19.77
CA LYS A 354 5.35 1.18 -19.68
C LYS A 354 5.58 0.20 -18.52
N LYS A 355 6.75 -0.43 -18.44
CA LYS A 355 7.08 -1.37 -17.34
C LYS A 355 7.02 -0.68 -15.99
N ARG A 356 7.59 0.53 -15.89
CA ARG A 356 7.52 1.35 -14.68
C ARG A 356 6.06 1.57 -14.27
N ILE A 357 5.18 1.98 -15.19
CA ILE A 357 3.75 2.20 -14.92
C ILE A 357 3.07 0.91 -14.44
N PHE A 358 3.25 -0.23 -15.12
CA PHE A 358 2.56 -1.47 -14.74
C PHE A 358 3.02 -2.03 -13.38
N PHE A 359 4.32 -2.01 -13.10
CA PHE A 359 4.84 -2.42 -11.80
C PHE A 359 4.48 -1.40 -10.71
N THR A 360 4.44 -0.09 -11.02
CA THR A 360 4.02 0.95 -10.05
C THR A 360 2.52 0.95 -9.76
N MET A 361 1.65 0.85 -10.77
CA MET A 361 0.17 0.87 -10.61
C MET A 361 -0.37 -0.36 -9.88
N GLY A 362 0.40 -1.46 -9.86
CA GLY A 362 -0.07 -2.74 -9.34
C GLY A 362 0.21 -2.98 -7.86
N ALA A 363 1.24 -2.36 -7.29
CA ALA A 363 1.74 -2.69 -5.97
C ALA A 363 2.08 -1.47 -5.11
N PHE A 364 1.86 -0.24 -5.61
CA PHE A 364 2.32 0.97 -4.93
C PHE A 364 1.23 2.04 -4.93
N GLN A 365 0.80 2.47 -3.75
CA GLN A 365 0.11 3.75 -3.66
C GLN A 365 1.12 4.88 -3.85
N LYS A 366 0.81 5.73 -4.83
CA LYS A 366 1.63 6.81 -5.36
C LYS A 366 1.66 8.03 -4.43
N LYS A 367 2.03 7.85 -3.17
CA LYS A 367 2.54 8.95 -2.36
C LYS A 367 4.05 8.79 -2.30
N ASP A 368 4.70 9.38 -3.30
CA ASP A 368 6.14 9.64 -3.27
C ASP A 368 7.05 8.44 -2.98
N ILE A 369 7.11 7.48 -3.91
CA ILE A 369 8.38 6.79 -4.22
C ILE A 369 9.37 7.76 -4.93
N ALA A 370 8.91 8.99 -5.21
CA ALA A 370 9.75 10.17 -5.38
C ALA A 370 10.22 10.78 -4.04
N GLY A 371 9.87 10.16 -2.90
CA GLY A 371 10.48 10.43 -1.60
C GLY A 371 11.87 9.85 -1.63
N LYS A 372 12.86 10.71 -1.38
CA LYS A 372 14.27 10.34 -1.26
C LYS A 372 14.37 9.16 -0.29
N PHE A 373 14.59 7.96 -0.81
CA PHE A 373 15.28 6.96 -0.01
C PHE A 373 16.60 7.59 0.42
N LEU A 374 16.97 7.44 1.68
CA LEU A 374 18.22 7.98 2.19
C LEU A 374 19.40 7.37 1.44
N SER A 375 19.24 6.13 0.95
CA SER A 375 20.21 5.50 0.09
C SER A 375 20.24 6.13 -1.31
N SER A 376 21.45 6.42 -1.81
CA SER A 376 21.70 6.79 -3.21
C SER A 376 21.46 5.65 -4.20
N ILE A 377 21.11 4.46 -3.72
CA ILE A 377 20.90 3.26 -4.52
C ILE A 377 19.50 3.32 -5.12
N LYS A 378 19.42 3.16 -6.44
CA LYS A 378 18.15 3.04 -7.15
C LYS A 378 17.40 1.80 -6.64
N MET A 379 16.24 2.00 -6.04
CA MET A 379 15.39 0.91 -5.54
C MET A 379 14.24 0.61 -6.50
N LEU A 380 14.07 -0.66 -6.84
CA LEU A 380 12.90 -1.21 -7.49
C LEU A 380 12.03 -1.89 -6.43
N PRO A 381 10.90 -1.30 -6.05
CA PRO A 381 10.03 -1.94 -5.10
C PRO A 381 9.27 -3.09 -5.80
N LEU A 382 9.08 -4.21 -5.11
CA LEU A 382 8.52 -5.46 -5.64
C LEU A 382 7.10 -5.71 -5.17
N TRP A 383 6.85 -5.59 -3.86
CA TRP A 383 5.55 -5.88 -3.27
C TRP A 383 5.36 -5.12 -1.96
N GLU A 384 4.13 -4.69 -1.70
CA GLU A 384 3.74 -3.93 -0.50
C GLU A 384 2.67 -4.70 0.29
N VAL A 385 2.78 -4.67 1.61
CA VAL A 385 1.80 -5.17 2.55
C VAL A 385 1.44 -4.07 3.55
N GLN A 386 0.15 -3.91 3.78
CA GLN A 386 -0.34 -2.91 4.72
C GLN A 386 -0.11 -3.31 6.18
N ALA A 387 0.21 -2.33 7.03
CA ALA A 387 0.42 -2.55 8.48
C ALA A 387 -0.79 -3.23 9.18
N TRP A 388 -1.99 -2.95 8.67
CA TRP A 388 -3.28 -3.41 9.20
C TRP A 388 -3.75 -4.72 8.57
N ALA A 389 -2.84 -5.43 7.91
CA ALA A 389 -3.07 -6.78 7.41
C ALA A 389 -3.63 -7.71 8.49
N LYS A 390 -4.66 -8.49 8.12
CA LYS A 390 -5.31 -9.46 9.01
C LYS A 390 -4.76 -10.85 8.73
N PRO A 391 -4.11 -11.51 9.71
CA PRO A 391 -3.64 -12.88 9.56
C PRO A 391 -4.73 -13.81 9.03
N GLY A 392 -4.40 -14.63 8.03
CA GLY A 392 -5.32 -15.59 7.41
C GLY A 392 -6.29 -14.99 6.37
N LEU A 393 -6.44 -13.67 6.30
CA LEU A 393 -7.28 -12.97 5.32
C LEU A 393 -6.48 -12.21 4.26
N THR A 394 -5.35 -11.62 4.66
CA THR A 394 -4.45 -10.85 3.79
C THR A 394 -3.00 -11.31 3.97
N ALA A 395 -2.14 -10.96 3.00
CA ALA A 395 -0.69 -11.10 3.16
C ALA A 395 -0.20 -10.25 4.35
N THR A 396 0.92 -10.65 4.95
CA THR A 396 1.51 -10.05 6.14
C THR A 396 3.00 -9.71 5.90
N VAL A 397 3.62 -8.94 6.80
CA VAL A 397 5.06 -8.63 6.73
C VAL A 397 5.93 -9.90 6.70
N PHE A 398 5.47 -10.97 7.34
CA PHE A 398 6.14 -12.27 7.35
C PHE A 398 6.27 -12.90 5.96
N ASP A 399 5.33 -12.63 5.04
CA ASP A 399 5.43 -13.07 3.66
C ASP A 399 6.51 -12.30 2.89
N LEU A 400 6.67 -11.00 3.19
CA LEU A 400 7.75 -10.18 2.62
C LEU A 400 9.12 -10.64 3.10
N LEU A 401 9.27 -10.88 4.41
CA LEU A 401 10.52 -11.34 5.03
C LEU A 401 10.92 -12.73 4.54
N TYR A 402 9.93 -13.61 4.31
CA TYR A 402 10.19 -14.90 3.69
C TYR A 402 10.69 -14.74 2.24
N LEU A 403 10.05 -13.89 1.43
CA LEU A 403 10.48 -13.63 0.06
C LEU A 403 11.87 -13.00 0.01
N GLU A 404 12.17 -12.01 0.86
CA GLU A 404 13.49 -11.41 1.01
C GLU A 404 14.56 -12.48 1.18
N LYS A 405 14.44 -13.31 2.23
CA LYS A 405 15.41 -14.38 2.52
C LYS A 405 15.55 -15.39 1.38
N MET A 406 14.44 -15.73 0.72
CA MET A 406 14.47 -16.69 -0.38
C MET A 406 15.12 -16.11 -1.64
N ILE A 407 14.92 -14.82 -1.91
CA ILE A 407 15.59 -14.11 -3.00
C ILE A 407 17.08 -13.98 -2.70
N GLU A 408 17.45 -13.55 -1.50
CA GLU A 408 18.86 -13.44 -1.07
C GLU A 408 19.60 -14.76 -1.18
N LYS A 409 18.99 -15.85 -0.69
CA LYS A 409 19.54 -17.21 -0.79
C LYS A 409 19.67 -17.67 -2.24
N GLY A 410 18.66 -17.39 -3.08
CA GLY A 410 18.68 -17.75 -4.50
C GLY A 410 19.75 -17.01 -5.29
N LEU A 411 20.02 -15.76 -4.94
CA LEU A 411 21.05 -14.91 -5.54
C LEU A 411 22.45 -15.10 -4.95
N ARG A 412 22.58 -15.84 -3.84
CA ARG A 412 23.83 -16.01 -3.07
C ARG A 412 24.42 -14.68 -2.59
N LEU A 413 23.57 -13.70 -2.25
CA LEU A 413 24.03 -12.39 -1.79
C LEU A 413 24.70 -12.46 -0.42
N SER A 414 24.24 -13.36 0.47
CA SER A 414 24.87 -13.60 1.77
C SER A 414 26.31 -14.11 1.67
N GLU A 415 26.69 -14.74 0.55
CA GLU A 415 28.06 -15.22 0.29
C GLU A 415 28.96 -14.10 -0.28
N LYS A 416 28.38 -13.08 -0.93
CA LYS A 416 29.12 -11.93 -1.48
C LYS A 416 29.47 -10.87 -0.44
N ALA A 417 28.71 -10.77 0.66
CA ALA A 417 28.96 -9.80 1.73
C ALA A 417 30.18 -10.16 2.62
N ILE A 418 30.84 -11.29 2.38
CA ILE A 418 31.99 -11.81 3.16
C ILE A 418 33.34 -11.54 2.43
N LEU A 419 33.35 -10.78 1.32
CA LEU A 419 34.58 -10.43 0.59
C LEU A 419 34.86 -8.93 0.58
#